data_AF-A0A6A6W9J3-F1
#
_entry.id   AF-A0A6A6W9J3-F1
#
_cell.length_a   1.000
_cell.length_b   1.000
_cell.length_c   1.000
_cell.angle_alpha   90.00
_cell.angle_beta   90.00
_cell.angle_gamma   90.00
#
_symmetry.space_group_name_H-M   'P 1'
#
loop_
_entity.id
_entity.type
_entity.pdbx_description
1 polymer ?
#
loop_
_entity_poly.entity_id
_entity_poly.type
_entity_poly.pdbx_seq_one_letter_code
_entity_poly.pdbx_strand_id
1 'polypeptide(L)'
;MVTPNIALLLALPALVFGFSRDEAGNVCLVDPTRSDIVYHAFTSNLTPFVAKDGRVVTLPKSESSNSVELSSFSFEKPQDSNYSTDVFHVVVNTHPPQYLTGSEDGGIILDIFSSDGPESLFRVFCNGTVRSLSEILVPSSNDDGQSTSNTSESSQTLLFIPTVDPETITLSARRVDTKVPRCPKGYDIVERPGAPEPFIDGCPSDIASPIPQLDFDPCCTRHDYCYGKCDECFETCNKDFEKCMKDVCRDGDLDFQANRACKIAAKIYGRAVQKQEWKKAFLGAGNERCNCCKDGECKAWDEHGNLEN
;
A
#
# COMPACT_ATOMS: atom_id res chain seq x y z
N MET A 1 -24.62 52.17 -11.56
CA MET A 1 -25.22 50.82 -11.44
C MET A 1 -24.59 49.93 -12.52
N VAL A 2 -23.48 49.27 -12.19
CA VAL A 2 -22.93 48.11 -12.91
C VAL A 2 -22.14 47.34 -11.86
N THR A 3 -22.58 46.13 -11.50
CA THR A 3 -21.86 45.21 -10.60
C THR A 3 -21.07 44.21 -11.45
N PRO A 4 -19.82 43.88 -11.10
CA PRO A 4 -19.10 42.80 -11.77
C PRO A 4 -19.46 41.45 -11.14
N ASN A 5 -19.70 40.46 -12.01
CA ASN A 5 -19.81 39.05 -11.67
C ASN A 5 -18.46 38.55 -11.13
N ILE A 6 -18.42 38.16 -9.86
CA ILE A 6 -17.31 37.40 -9.29
C ILE A 6 -17.63 35.91 -9.47
N ALA A 7 -16.69 35.23 -10.11
CA ALA A 7 -16.70 33.82 -10.41
C ALA A 7 -16.87 32.97 -9.14
N LEU A 8 -17.93 32.16 -9.15
CA LEU A 8 -18.15 31.07 -8.21
C LEU A 8 -17.15 29.95 -8.55
N LEU A 9 -16.07 29.86 -7.78
CA LEU A 9 -15.21 28.68 -7.73
C LEU A 9 -16.05 27.52 -7.18
N LEU A 10 -16.59 26.70 -8.08
CA LEU A 10 -17.12 25.39 -7.75
C LEU A 10 -15.93 24.49 -7.39
N ALA A 11 -15.65 24.37 -6.10
CA ALA A 11 -14.97 23.21 -5.56
C ALA A 11 -15.83 21.99 -5.88
N LEU A 12 -15.42 21.21 -6.89
CA LEU A 12 -16.01 19.92 -7.17
C LEU A 12 -15.70 18.98 -6.00
N PRO A 13 -16.68 18.19 -5.52
CA PRO A 13 -16.46 17.28 -4.41
C PRO A 13 -15.49 16.17 -4.83
N ALA A 14 -14.43 15.98 -4.05
CA ALA A 14 -13.56 14.81 -4.10
C ALA A 14 -14.36 13.57 -3.63
N LEU A 15 -15.07 12.96 -4.55
CA LEU A 15 -15.67 11.63 -4.47
C LEU A 15 -15.08 10.91 -5.69
N VAL A 16 -14.46 9.73 -5.64
CA VAL A 16 -14.53 8.51 -4.83
C VAL A 16 -13.11 7.89 -4.95
N PHE A 17 -12.51 7.17 -3.98
CA PHE A 17 -12.32 5.71 -4.02
C PHE A 17 -11.21 5.29 -3.02
N GLY A 18 -11.55 4.33 -2.14
CA GLY A 18 -10.74 3.27 -1.53
C GLY A 18 -9.49 3.53 -0.68
N PHE A 19 -8.79 4.65 -0.79
CA PHE A 19 -7.50 4.82 -0.09
C PHE A 19 -7.41 6.12 0.69
N SER A 20 -6.93 6.03 1.93
CA SER A 20 -6.60 7.20 2.75
C SER A 20 -5.35 7.87 2.24
N ARG A 21 -5.11 9.10 2.70
CA ARG A 21 -3.80 9.71 2.65
C ARG A 21 -3.29 9.90 4.07
N ASP A 22 -2.01 9.60 4.31
CA ASP A 22 -1.38 10.04 5.55
C ASP A 22 -1.20 11.58 5.56
N GLU A 23 -0.68 12.11 6.67
CA GLU A 23 -0.42 13.54 6.81
C GLU A 23 0.60 14.08 5.78
N ALA A 24 1.43 13.20 5.21
CA ALA A 24 2.38 13.52 4.15
C ALA A 24 1.76 13.39 2.74
N GLY A 25 0.49 13.02 2.63
CA GLY A 25 -0.22 12.87 1.37
C GLY A 25 0.00 11.53 0.66
N ASN A 26 0.65 10.56 1.32
CA ASN A 26 0.92 9.23 0.78
C ASN A 26 -0.37 8.40 0.76
N VAL A 27 -0.64 7.74 -0.36
CA VAL A 27 -1.76 6.79 -0.50
C VAL A 27 -1.55 5.60 0.44
N CYS A 28 -2.50 5.36 1.34
CA CYS A 28 -2.50 4.28 2.32
C CYS A 28 -3.40 3.13 1.85
N LEU A 29 -2.89 1.89 1.91
CA LEU A 29 -3.60 0.65 1.62
C LEU A 29 -4.82 0.46 2.51
N VAL A 30 -4.67 0.78 3.79
CA VAL A 30 -5.74 0.73 4.78
C VAL A 30 -6.09 2.17 5.14
N ASP A 31 -7.39 2.48 5.02
CA ASP A 31 -7.99 3.67 5.59
C ASP A 31 -8.83 3.24 6.79
N PRO A 32 -8.27 3.27 8.01
CA PRO A 32 -9.01 2.85 9.20
C PRO A 32 -10.12 3.84 9.58
N THR A 33 -10.20 5.03 8.95
CA THR A 33 -11.26 6.00 9.21
C THR A 33 -12.53 5.74 8.39
N ARG A 34 -12.46 4.81 7.43
CA ARG A 34 -13.57 4.47 6.55
C ARG A 34 -14.30 3.21 6.99
N SER A 35 -15.54 3.40 7.44
CA SER A 35 -16.44 2.32 7.83
C SER A 35 -17.09 1.60 6.65
N ASP A 36 -17.02 2.16 5.45
CA ASP A 36 -17.59 1.57 4.23
C ASP A 36 -16.64 0.59 3.52
N ILE A 37 -15.40 0.47 4.01
CA ILE A 37 -14.43 -0.50 3.52
C ILE A 37 -14.38 -1.66 4.50
N VAL A 38 -14.64 -2.86 3.98
CA VAL A 38 -14.42 -4.09 4.71
C VAL A 38 -13.01 -4.59 4.41
N TYR A 39 -12.35 -5.17 5.40
CA TYR A 39 -11.03 -5.75 5.26
C TYR A 39 -11.05 -7.25 5.57
N HIS A 40 -10.12 -7.99 4.99
CA HIS A 40 -9.76 -9.35 5.40
C HIS A 40 -8.38 -9.31 6.05
N ALA A 41 -8.24 -10.02 7.16
CA ALA A 41 -6.96 -10.12 7.87
C ALA A 41 -6.20 -11.38 7.45
N PHE A 42 -4.89 -11.26 7.35
CA PHE A 42 -3.96 -12.35 7.05
C PHE A 42 -2.77 -12.29 8.02
N THR A 43 -2.18 -13.44 8.33
CA THR A 43 -0.84 -13.48 8.97
C THR A 43 0.16 -12.82 8.03
N SER A 44 1.36 -12.53 8.53
CA SER A 44 2.53 -12.33 7.67
C SER A 44 2.52 -13.36 6.54
N ASN A 45 2.57 -14.66 6.79
CA ASN A 45 2.63 -15.74 5.77
C ASN A 45 1.40 -15.92 4.84
N LEU A 46 0.51 -14.93 4.69
CA LEU A 46 -0.74 -14.96 3.93
C LEU A 46 -1.76 -15.99 4.38
N THR A 47 -1.58 -16.55 5.56
CA THR A 47 -2.60 -17.41 6.11
C THR A 47 -3.81 -16.57 6.53
N PRO A 48 -5.01 -16.84 5.98
CA PRO A 48 -6.21 -16.11 6.33
C PRO A 48 -6.54 -16.24 7.81
N PHE A 49 -6.91 -15.12 8.42
CA PHE A 49 -7.49 -15.08 9.75
C PHE A 49 -9.00 -15.29 9.65
N VAL A 50 -9.48 -16.35 10.29
CA VAL A 50 -10.91 -16.66 10.35
C VAL A 50 -11.37 -16.64 11.80
N ALA A 51 -12.46 -15.93 12.04
CA ALA A 51 -13.19 -15.98 13.29
C ALA A 51 -13.97 -17.30 13.37
N LYS A 52 -13.73 -18.07 14.42
CA LYS A 52 -14.43 -19.32 14.71
C LYS A 52 -14.65 -19.46 16.21
N ASP A 53 -15.91 -19.60 16.62
CA ASP A 53 -16.30 -19.95 18.00
C ASP A 53 -15.59 -19.11 19.08
N GLY A 54 -15.55 -17.78 18.91
CA GLY A 54 -14.88 -16.86 19.84
C GLY A 54 -13.35 -16.88 19.80
N ARG A 55 -12.76 -17.53 18.79
CA ARG A 55 -11.31 -17.55 18.56
C ARG A 55 -10.99 -17.13 17.15
N VAL A 56 -9.77 -16.65 16.98
CA VAL A 56 -9.18 -16.47 15.67
C VAL A 56 -8.35 -17.71 15.35
N VAL A 57 -8.55 -18.28 14.17
CA VAL A 57 -7.76 -19.40 13.66
C VAL A 57 -7.13 -19.06 12.33
N THR A 58 -5.95 -19.60 12.10
CA THR A 58 -5.24 -19.56 10.82
C THR A 58 -5.58 -20.82 10.04
N LEU A 59 -6.13 -20.67 8.83
CA LEU A 59 -6.43 -21.84 7.99
C LEU A 59 -5.16 -22.41 7.36
N PRO A 60 -4.88 -23.72 7.44
CA PRO A 60 -3.75 -24.28 6.70
C PRO A 60 -3.94 -24.05 5.19
N LYS A 61 -2.84 -23.75 4.48
CA LYS A 61 -2.83 -23.47 3.02
C LYS A 61 -3.54 -24.52 2.15
N SER A 62 -3.63 -25.76 2.63
CA SER A 62 -4.25 -26.87 1.89
C SER A 62 -5.76 -26.98 2.06
N GLU A 63 -6.38 -26.24 2.98
CA GLU A 63 -7.83 -26.25 3.16
C GLU A 63 -8.50 -25.34 2.14
N SER A 64 -8.39 -25.73 0.87
CA SER A 64 -9.17 -25.20 -0.25
C SER A 64 -10.62 -25.70 -0.16
N SER A 65 -11.33 -25.34 0.89
CA SER A 65 -12.78 -25.51 0.92
C SER A 65 -13.42 -24.30 0.24
N ASN A 66 -14.17 -24.55 -0.82
CA ASN A 66 -14.92 -23.56 -1.62
C ASN A 66 -16.03 -22.82 -0.83
N SER A 67 -15.99 -22.81 0.50
CA SER A 67 -17.03 -22.20 1.32
C SER A 67 -16.53 -21.60 2.64
N VAL A 68 -15.22 -21.44 2.88
CA VAL A 68 -14.80 -20.75 4.11
C VAL A 68 -15.07 -19.26 3.95
N GLU A 69 -16.12 -18.79 4.61
CA GLU A 69 -16.48 -17.38 4.70
C GLU A 69 -15.38 -16.67 5.50
N LEU A 70 -14.57 -15.88 4.79
CA LEU A 70 -13.56 -15.06 5.42
C LEU A 70 -14.23 -14.02 6.31
N SER A 71 -13.73 -13.91 7.53
CA SER A 71 -14.18 -12.88 8.43
C SER A 71 -13.88 -11.51 7.86
N SER A 72 -14.83 -10.62 8.08
CA SER A 72 -14.80 -9.25 7.63
C SER A 72 -14.43 -8.38 8.81
N PHE A 73 -13.45 -7.51 8.63
CA PHE A 73 -12.92 -6.64 9.67
C PHE A 73 -13.15 -5.17 9.32
N SER A 74 -13.31 -4.34 10.34
CA SER A 74 -13.35 -2.89 10.27
C SER A 74 -12.48 -2.29 11.38
N PHE A 75 -12.28 -0.98 11.32
CA PHE A 75 -11.50 -0.24 12.30
C PHE A 75 -12.40 0.78 12.99
N GLU A 76 -12.36 0.82 14.32
CA GLU A 76 -13.10 1.79 15.12
C GLU A 76 -12.13 2.65 15.93
N LYS A 77 -12.37 3.96 15.99
CA LYS A 77 -11.59 4.83 16.87
C LYS A 77 -11.98 4.60 18.33
N PRO A 78 -11.00 4.53 19.25
CA PRO A 78 -11.29 4.53 20.68
C PRO A 78 -12.08 5.79 21.08
N GLN A 79 -12.95 5.67 22.10
CA GLN A 79 -13.72 6.82 22.59
C GLN A 79 -12.87 7.85 23.32
N ASP A 80 -11.72 7.44 23.88
CA ASP A 80 -10.81 8.34 24.56
C ASP A 80 -10.00 9.17 23.55
N SER A 81 -10.09 10.50 23.67
CA SER A 81 -9.37 11.46 22.84
C SER A 81 -7.85 11.49 23.09
N ASN A 82 -7.35 10.80 24.12
CA ASN A 82 -5.92 10.79 24.45
C ASN A 82 -5.09 9.88 23.54
N TYR A 83 -5.72 9.01 22.73
CA TYR A 83 -5.00 8.15 21.81
C TYR A 83 -4.57 8.90 20.53
N SER A 84 -3.43 8.51 19.97
CA SER A 84 -2.95 9.07 18.71
C SER A 84 -3.88 8.70 17.54
N THR A 85 -3.84 9.50 16.48
CA THR A 85 -4.77 9.41 15.33
C THR A 85 -4.66 8.11 14.54
N ASP A 86 -3.58 7.35 14.75
CA ASP A 86 -3.21 6.09 14.12
C ASP A 86 -3.57 4.83 14.94
N VAL A 87 -4.26 5.01 16.08
CA VAL A 87 -4.67 3.93 16.98
C VAL A 87 -6.14 3.59 16.80
N PHE A 88 -6.43 2.30 16.61
CA PHE A 88 -7.76 1.79 16.33
C PHE A 88 -8.04 0.48 17.08
N HIS A 89 -9.31 0.22 17.34
CA HIS A 89 -9.80 -1.12 17.61
C HIS A 89 -10.01 -1.85 16.28
N VAL A 90 -9.66 -3.12 16.23
CA VAL A 90 -9.99 -3.97 15.08
C VAL A 90 -11.24 -4.77 15.42
N VAL A 91 -12.28 -4.57 14.62
CA VAL A 91 -13.62 -5.09 14.87
C VAL A 91 -13.95 -6.12 13.82
N VAL A 92 -14.39 -7.30 14.25
CA VAL A 92 -14.98 -8.30 13.38
C VAL A 92 -16.45 -7.94 13.17
N ASN A 93 -16.86 -7.88 11.91
CA ASN A 93 -18.21 -7.50 11.49
C ASN A 93 -19.22 -8.64 11.72
N THR A 94 -19.34 -9.10 12.97
CA THR A 94 -20.34 -10.07 13.46
C THR A 94 -21.47 -9.35 14.20
N HIS A 95 -22.51 -10.09 14.57
CA HIS A 95 -23.57 -9.59 15.45
C HIS A 95 -23.76 -10.53 16.65
N PRO A 96 -23.43 -10.12 17.89
CA PRO A 96 -22.83 -8.82 18.27
C PRO A 96 -21.41 -8.61 17.70
N PRO A 97 -20.92 -7.36 17.62
CA PRO A 97 -19.56 -7.09 17.19
C PRO A 97 -18.56 -7.75 18.14
N GLN A 98 -17.50 -8.29 17.57
CA GLN A 98 -16.38 -8.88 18.29
C GLN A 98 -15.12 -8.09 17.99
N TYR A 99 -14.18 -8.07 18.92
CA TYR A 99 -12.97 -7.28 18.79
C TYR A 99 -11.74 -8.17 18.91
N LEU A 100 -10.70 -7.86 18.13
CA LEU A 100 -9.42 -8.51 18.31
C LEU A 100 -8.79 -8.03 19.61
N THR A 101 -8.30 -8.98 20.41
CA THR A 101 -7.50 -8.67 21.60
C THR A 101 -6.28 -9.59 21.69
N GLY A 102 -5.21 -9.11 22.30
CA GLY A 102 -4.07 -9.96 22.65
C GLY A 102 -4.43 -10.93 23.77
N SER A 103 -3.95 -12.16 23.72
CA SER A 103 -3.99 -13.10 24.85
C SER A 103 -2.72 -12.98 25.69
N GLU A 104 -2.76 -13.44 26.94
CA GLU A 104 -1.58 -13.49 27.84
C GLU A 104 -0.39 -14.25 27.21
N ASP A 105 -0.67 -15.29 26.44
CA ASP A 105 0.35 -16.07 25.71
C ASP A 105 0.91 -15.37 24.45
N GLY A 106 0.57 -14.10 24.22
CA GLY A 106 0.96 -13.32 23.04
C GLY A 106 0.24 -13.71 21.75
N GLY A 107 -0.84 -14.49 21.84
CA GLY A 107 -1.75 -14.82 20.74
C GLY A 107 -2.79 -13.72 20.49
N ILE A 108 -3.64 -13.90 19.49
CA ILE A 108 -4.76 -13.01 19.18
C ILE A 108 -6.07 -13.79 19.34
N ILE A 109 -7.01 -13.28 20.13
CA ILE A 109 -8.32 -13.88 20.39
C ILE A 109 -9.44 -12.88 20.09
N LEU A 110 -10.68 -13.37 20.06
CA LEU A 110 -11.87 -12.53 19.92
C LEU A 110 -12.50 -12.31 21.28
N ASP A 111 -12.81 -11.06 21.57
CA ASP A 111 -13.53 -10.68 22.78
C ASP A 111 -14.86 -10.01 22.44
N ILE A 112 -15.87 -10.29 23.25
CA ILE A 112 -17.19 -9.67 23.22
C ILE A 112 -17.25 -8.82 24.49
N PHE A 113 -16.99 -7.52 24.37
CA PHE A 113 -16.83 -6.66 25.54
C PHE A 113 -18.07 -6.61 26.45
N SER A 114 -17.80 -6.63 27.75
CA SER A 114 -18.65 -5.97 28.76
C SER A 114 -18.45 -4.46 28.70
N SER A 115 -19.32 -3.70 29.36
CA SER A 115 -19.46 -2.23 29.30
C SER A 115 -18.21 -1.34 29.44
N ASP A 116 -17.05 -1.90 29.79
CA ASP A 116 -15.84 -1.17 30.15
C ASP A 116 -14.87 -0.96 28.96
N GLY A 117 -15.19 -1.53 27.80
CA GLY A 117 -14.52 -1.25 26.52
C GLY A 117 -13.22 -2.05 26.26
N PRO A 118 -12.65 -1.94 25.05
CA PRO A 118 -11.48 -2.73 24.64
C PRO A 118 -10.18 -2.22 25.26
N GLU A 119 -9.43 -3.10 25.93
CA GLU A 119 -8.03 -2.83 26.31
C GLU A 119 -7.06 -2.95 25.12
N SER A 120 -7.45 -3.67 24.07
CA SER A 120 -6.58 -3.89 22.91
C SER A 120 -6.70 -2.79 21.87
N LEU A 121 -5.54 -2.17 21.63
CA LEU A 121 -5.35 -1.08 20.70
C LEU A 121 -4.33 -1.51 19.66
N PHE A 122 -4.60 -1.14 18.41
CA PHE A 122 -3.74 -1.48 17.30
C PHE A 122 -3.30 -0.23 16.58
N ARG A 123 -2.01 -0.17 16.24
CA ARG A 123 -1.50 0.82 15.32
C ARG A 123 -1.68 0.33 13.89
N VAL A 124 -2.34 1.13 13.07
CA VAL A 124 -2.62 0.81 11.66
C VAL A 124 -1.69 1.62 10.78
N PHE A 125 -0.83 0.93 10.02
CA PHE A 125 0.12 1.58 9.12
C PHE A 125 -0.45 1.68 7.70
N CYS A 126 0.03 2.69 6.96
CA CYS A 126 -0.42 2.93 5.59
C CYS A 126 -0.11 1.79 4.62
N ASN A 127 0.83 0.90 4.92
CA ASN A 127 1.09 -0.31 4.12
C ASN A 127 0.11 -1.47 4.43
N GLY A 128 -0.91 -1.22 5.27
CA GLY A 128 -1.92 -2.19 5.70
C GLY A 128 -1.46 -3.18 6.76
N THR A 129 -0.25 -3.00 7.28
CA THR A 129 0.19 -3.72 8.46
C THR A 129 -0.47 -3.15 9.71
N VAL A 130 -0.82 -4.03 10.62
CA VAL A 130 -1.43 -3.69 11.91
C VAL A 130 -0.62 -4.38 12.99
N ARG A 131 -0.21 -3.60 14.00
CA ARG A 131 0.56 -4.10 15.15
C ARG A 131 -0.24 -3.92 16.42
N SER A 132 -0.25 -4.96 17.24
CA SER A 132 -0.84 -4.90 18.57
C SER A 132 0.03 -4.03 19.47
N LEU A 133 -0.61 -3.10 20.18
CA LEU A 133 0.01 -2.36 21.27
C LEU A 133 -0.22 -3.17 22.55
N SER A 134 0.62 -4.18 22.75
CA SER A 134 0.70 -4.87 24.05
C SER A 134 1.27 -3.89 25.07
N GLU A 135 0.47 -3.53 26.08
CA GLU A 135 0.79 -2.59 27.16
C GLU A 135 0.77 -1.10 26.77
N ILE A 136 -0.43 -0.53 26.60
CA ILE A 136 -0.60 0.87 27.00
C ILE A 136 -0.82 0.86 28.50
N LEU A 137 0.29 0.97 29.24
CA LEU A 137 0.24 1.45 30.61
C LEU A 137 -0.48 2.81 30.54
N VAL A 138 -1.71 2.85 31.06
CA VAL A 138 -2.35 4.09 31.47
C VAL A 138 -1.28 4.91 32.19
N PRO A 139 -0.98 6.15 31.76
CA PRO A 139 0.07 6.93 32.41
C PRO A 139 -0.30 7.08 33.88
N SER A 140 0.32 6.30 34.77
CA SER A 140 0.20 6.50 36.20
C SER A 140 0.96 7.79 36.47
N SER A 141 0.23 8.85 36.79
CA SER A 141 0.83 10.10 37.24
C SER A 141 1.62 9.82 38.51
N ASN A 142 2.93 9.66 38.40
CA ASN A 142 3.80 9.84 39.55
C ASN A 142 3.89 11.35 39.80
N ASP A 143 3.90 11.74 41.08
CA ASP A 143 3.88 13.13 41.55
C ASP A 143 5.02 14.02 41.01
N ASP A 144 6.00 13.44 40.29
CA ASP A 144 7.15 14.12 39.70
C ASP A 144 6.94 14.58 38.25
N GLY A 145 5.75 14.39 37.65
CA GLY A 145 5.39 14.97 36.35
C GLY A 145 6.16 14.42 35.13
N GLN A 146 6.97 13.37 35.30
CA GLN A 146 7.69 12.71 34.20
C GLN A 146 7.05 11.37 33.87
N SER A 147 6.24 11.36 32.80
CA SER A 147 5.68 10.12 32.24
C SER A 147 6.74 9.42 31.40
N THR A 148 7.05 8.16 31.73
CA THR A 148 7.85 7.28 30.87
C THR A 148 7.03 6.02 30.59
N SER A 149 6.56 5.88 29.35
CA SER A 149 5.86 4.69 28.88
C SER A 149 6.85 3.80 28.13
N ASN A 150 7.21 2.65 28.69
CA ASN A 150 7.91 1.61 27.96
C ASN A 150 6.86 0.72 27.31
N THR A 151 6.54 0.96 26.04
CA THR A 151 5.64 0.09 25.26
C THR A 151 6.46 -1.06 24.68
N SER A 152 6.17 -2.29 25.10
CA SER A 152 6.76 -3.50 24.51
C SER A 152 5.89 -3.97 23.33
N GLU A 153 6.29 -3.68 22.09
CA GLU A 153 5.61 -4.18 20.89
C GLU A 153 5.76 -5.70 20.76
N SER A 154 4.70 -6.47 20.98
CA SER A 154 4.65 -7.87 20.55
C SER A 154 4.52 -7.94 19.02
N SER A 155 5.30 -8.83 18.40
CA SER A 155 5.68 -8.76 16.98
C SER A 155 4.69 -9.41 16.01
N GLN A 156 3.47 -9.75 16.45
CA GLN A 156 2.47 -10.29 15.52
C GLN A 156 1.96 -9.17 14.58
N THR A 157 2.42 -9.23 13.33
CA THR A 157 1.97 -8.33 12.28
C THR A 157 0.84 -8.98 11.50
N LEU A 158 -0.32 -8.34 11.53
CA LEU A 158 -1.46 -8.70 10.68
C LEU A 158 -1.43 -7.83 9.42
N LEU A 159 -1.77 -8.42 8.29
CA LEU A 159 -1.97 -7.73 7.03
C LEU A 159 -3.47 -7.62 6.74
N PHE A 160 -3.96 -6.39 6.66
CA PHE A 160 -5.36 -6.11 6.31
C PHE A 160 -5.47 -5.71 4.84
N ILE A 161 -6.27 -6.49 4.10
CA ILE A 161 -6.48 -6.29 2.67
C ILE A 161 -7.95 -5.92 2.45
N PRO A 162 -8.24 -4.78 1.78
CA PRO A 162 -9.61 -4.36 1.58
C PRO A 162 -10.35 -5.32 0.62
N THR A 163 -11.61 -5.63 0.91
CA THR A 163 -12.45 -6.59 0.16
C THR A 163 -12.91 -6.09 -1.20
N VAL A 164 -12.81 -4.77 -1.40
CA VAL A 164 -13.16 -4.08 -2.65
C VAL A 164 -12.58 -4.84 -3.84
N ASP A 165 -13.42 -5.05 -4.85
CA ASP A 165 -12.97 -5.65 -6.10
C ASP A 165 -11.75 -4.86 -6.57
N PRO A 166 -10.61 -5.50 -6.83
CA PRO A 166 -9.43 -4.84 -7.37
C PRO A 166 -9.82 -3.83 -8.47
N GLU A 167 -10.75 -4.20 -9.36
CA GLU A 167 -11.27 -3.36 -10.45
C GLU A 167 -12.03 -2.12 -9.97
N THR A 168 -12.81 -2.21 -8.89
CA THR A 168 -13.53 -1.07 -8.29
C THR A 168 -12.64 -0.13 -7.48
N ILE A 169 -11.40 -0.53 -7.21
CA ILE A 169 -10.39 0.41 -6.75
C ILE A 169 -9.98 1.36 -7.90
N THR A 170 -10.88 1.86 -8.73
CA THR A 170 -10.61 2.91 -9.69
C THR A 170 -10.35 4.21 -8.94
N LEU A 171 -9.18 4.40 -8.30
CA LEU A 171 -8.69 5.78 -8.20
C LEU A 171 -8.83 6.37 -9.59
N SER A 172 -9.34 7.59 -9.69
CA SER A 172 -9.31 8.37 -10.91
C SER A 172 -7.84 8.64 -11.27
N ALA A 173 -7.11 7.60 -11.67
CA ALA A 173 -6.15 7.66 -12.73
C ALA A 173 -6.98 8.20 -13.89
N ARG A 174 -7.00 9.53 -14.03
CA ARG A 174 -7.19 10.10 -15.36
C ARG A 174 -6.31 9.22 -16.24
N ARG A 175 -6.92 8.56 -17.22
CA ARG A 175 -6.17 8.04 -18.36
C ARG A 175 -5.53 9.27 -18.97
N VAL A 176 -4.38 9.64 -18.45
CA VAL A 176 -3.47 10.55 -19.08
C VAL A 176 -2.87 9.67 -20.15
N ASP A 177 -3.60 9.54 -21.27
CA ASP A 177 -3.20 8.75 -22.45
C ASP A 177 -1.90 9.28 -23.08
N THR A 178 -1.30 10.33 -22.52
CA THR A 178 0.04 10.74 -22.89
C THR A 178 1.03 9.83 -22.18
N LYS A 179 1.49 8.80 -22.90
CA LYS A 179 2.74 8.11 -22.56
C LYS A 179 3.78 9.17 -22.21
N VAL A 180 4.40 9.09 -21.04
CA VAL A 180 5.52 9.97 -20.69
C VAL A 180 6.72 9.52 -21.52
N PRO A 181 7.09 10.28 -22.57
CA PRO A 181 8.23 9.93 -23.38
C PRO A 181 9.50 10.36 -22.63
N ARG A 182 10.59 9.63 -22.85
CA ARG A 182 11.90 9.99 -22.28
C ARG A 182 12.48 11.26 -22.92
N CYS A 183 12.15 11.50 -24.18
CA CYS A 183 12.52 12.71 -24.88
C CYS A 183 11.30 13.56 -25.24
N PRO A 184 11.43 14.88 -25.26
CA PRO A 184 10.36 15.76 -25.72
C PRO A 184 10.04 15.48 -27.18
N LYS A 185 8.81 15.83 -27.57
CA LYS A 185 8.33 15.57 -28.93
C LYS A 185 9.26 16.21 -29.98
N GLY A 186 9.68 15.41 -30.95
CA GLY A 186 10.56 15.84 -32.04
C GLY A 186 12.05 15.68 -31.76
N TYR A 187 12.41 15.00 -30.67
CA TYR A 187 13.77 14.52 -30.41
C TYR A 187 13.81 13.01 -30.57
N ASP A 188 14.89 12.52 -31.16
CA ASP A 188 15.22 11.11 -31.23
C ASP A 188 15.95 10.70 -29.97
N ILE A 189 15.61 9.53 -29.43
CA ILE A 189 16.32 9.00 -28.29
C ILE A 189 17.50 8.15 -28.74
N VAL A 190 18.67 8.43 -28.17
CA VAL A 190 19.92 7.75 -28.51
C VAL A 190 20.63 7.34 -27.23
N GLU A 191 21.05 6.08 -27.16
CA GLU A 191 21.86 5.59 -26.06
C GLU A 191 23.25 6.24 -26.08
N ARG A 192 23.76 6.63 -24.90
CA ARG A 192 25.07 7.25 -24.76
C ARG A 192 26.17 6.26 -25.13
N PRO A 193 27.19 6.68 -25.88
CA PRO A 193 28.36 5.85 -26.12
C PRO A 193 29.01 5.43 -24.79
N GLY A 194 29.11 4.11 -24.56
CA GLY A 194 29.67 3.56 -23.32
C GLY A 194 28.79 3.73 -22.08
N ALA A 195 27.46 3.88 -22.26
CA ALA A 195 26.52 3.93 -21.15
C ALA A 195 26.73 2.75 -20.18
N PRO A 196 26.78 2.99 -18.85
CA PRO A 196 26.85 1.91 -17.86
C PRO A 196 25.55 1.10 -17.91
N GLU A 197 25.59 -0.20 -17.60
CA GLU A 197 24.40 -1.07 -17.46
C GLU A 197 23.31 -0.43 -16.58
N PRO A 198 22.01 -0.74 -16.80
CA PRO A 198 20.93 -0.22 -15.96
C PRO A 198 21.19 -0.50 -14.48
N PHE A 199 20.92 0.50 -13.64
CA PHE A 199 20.93 0.31 -12.19
C PHE A 199 19.76 -0.60 -11.79
N ILE A 200 20.05 -1.61 -10.97
CA ILE A 200 19.09 -2.61 -10.49
C ILE A 200 19.25 -2.66 -8.97
N ASP A 201 18.24 -2.21 -8.24
CA ASP A 201 18.15 -2.28 -6.78
C ASP A 201 17.11 -3.32 -6.30
N GLY A 202 16.31 -3.87 -7.20
CA GLY A 202 15.34 -4.91 -6.89
C GLY A 202 14.15 -4.34 -6.11
N CYS A 203 13.44 -5.20 -5.38
CA CYS A 203 12.38 -4.68 -4.52
C CYS A 203 13.00 -4.03 -3.27
N PRO A 204 12.53 -2.84 -2.82
CA PRO A 204 13.06 -2.21 -1.61
C PRO A 204 13.02 -3.17 -0.42
N SER A 205 14.16 -3.39 0.25
CA SER A 205 14.28 -4.32 1.38
C SER A 205 13.36 -3.97 2.56
N ASP A 206 13.05 -2.69 2.74
CA ASP A 206 12.19 -2.18 3.81
C ASP A 206 10.71 -2.27 3.44
N ILE A 207 10.43 -2.45 2.15
CA ILE A 207 9.16 -2.94 1.62
C ILE A 207 9.34 -4.42 1.25
N ALA A 208 10.11 -5.17 2.07
CA ALA A 208 9.96 -6.61 2.15
C ALA A 208 8.46 -6.85 2.17
N SER A 209 7.96 -7.41 1.06
CA SER A 209 6.54 -7.44 0.79
C SER A 209 5.87 -7.89 2.07
N PRO A 210 4.88 -7.14 2.62
CA PRO A 210 4.19 -7.56 3.85
C PRO A 210 3.53 -8.94 3.68
N ILE A 211 3.60 -9.45 2.46
CA ILE A 211 3.40 -10.79 2.00
C ILE A 211 4.76 -11.56 1.87
N PRO A 212 5.17 -12.32 2.88
CA PRO A 212 6.16 -13.38 2.79
C PRO A 212 5.74 -14.40 1.72
N GLN A 213 6.73 -14.95 1.02
CA GLN A 213 6.62 -15.95 -0.05
C GLN A 213 6.16 -15.44 -1.41
N LEU A 214 5.85 -14.16 -1.57
CA LEU A 214 5.73 -13.58 -2.90
C LEU A 214 7.07 -12.99 -3.30
N ASP A 215 7.84 -13.80 -4.02
CA ASP A 215 9.06 -13.36 -4.66
C ASP A 215 8.73 -12.50 -5.89
N PHE A 216 8.50 -11.22 -5.65
CA PHE A 216 8.37 -10.22 -6.71
C PHE A 216 9.72 -9.66 -7.15
N ASP A 217 10.84 -10.14 -6.59
CA ASP A 217 12.18 -9.64 -6.90
C ASP A 217 12.52 -9.75 -8.40
N PRO A 218 12.16 -10.85 -9.11
CA PRO A 218 12.32 -10.91 -10.56
C PRO A 218 11.52 -9.83 -11.31
N CYS A 219 10.36 -9.42 -10.78
CA CYS A 219 9.54 -8.36 -11.37
C CYS A 219 10.12 -6.98 -11.10
N CYS A 220 10.64 -6.71 -9.89
CA CYS A 220 11.33 -5.47 -9.55
C CYS A 220 12.61 -5.33 -10.38
N THR A 221 13.45 -6.36 -10.42
CA THR A 221 14.65 -6.40 -11.27
C THR A 221 14.33 -6.09 -12.74
N ARG A 222 13.25 -6.66 -13.28
CA ARG A 222 12.81 -6.38 -14.65
C ARG A 222 12.31 -4.94 -14.82
N HIS A 223 11.66 -4.38 -13.81
CA HIS A 223 11.14 -3.01 -13.82
C HIS A 223 12.27 -1.99 -13.79
N ASP A 224 13.27 -2.19 -12.93
CA ASP A 224 14.48 -1.34 -12.85
C ASP A 224 15.25 -1.38 -14.17
N TYR A 225 15.43 -2.58 -14.72
CA TYR A 225 16.04 -2.75 -16.03
C TYR A 225 15.25 -2.01 -17.14
N CYS A 226 13.92 -2.07 -17.11
CA CYS A 226 13.06 -1.32 -18.03
C CYS A 226 13.24 0.20 -17.87
N TYR A 227 13.36 0.69 -16.64
CA TYR A 227 13.64 2.10 -16.35
C TYR A 227 15.00 2.54 -16.91
N GLY A 228 15.99 1.66 -17.01
CA GLY A 228 17.27 1.99 -17.65
C GLY A 228 17.22 2.05 -19.19
N LYS A 229 16.20 1.49 -19.84
CA LYS A 229 16.15 1.42 -21.30
C LYS A 229 15.69 2.71 -21.96
N CYS A 230 16.39 3.06 -23.04
CA CYS A 230 16.12 4.30 -23.77
C CYS A 230 14.85 4.24 -24.63
N ASP A 231 14.50 3.08 -25.17
CA ASP A 231 13.35 2.90 -26.06
C ASP A 231 12.02 2.63 -25.33
N GLU A 232 12.04 2.57 -24.00
CA GLU A 232 10.88 2.31 -23.16
C GLU A 232 10.16 3.59 -22.70
N CYS A 233 8.90 3.46 -22.32
CA CYS A 233 8.11 4.54 -21.73
C CYS A 233 7.64 4.16 -20.32
N PHE A 234 7.50 5.16 -19.45
CA PHE A 234 7.11 5.00 -18.03
C PHE A 234 5.90 4.09 -17.83
N GLU A 235 4.82 4.34 -18.57
CA GLU A 235 3.58 3.58 -18.44
C GLU A 235 3.73 2.13 -18.91
N THR A 236 4.62 1.88 -19.88
CA THR A 236 4.89 0.54 -20.41
C THR A 236 5.62 -0.28 -19.36
N CYS A 237 6.72 0.26 -18.80
CA CYS A 237 7.44 -0.39 -17.71
C CYS A 237 6.53 -0.69 -16.51
N ASN A 238 5.73 0.28 -16.07
CA ASN A 238 4.84 0.09 -14.92
C ASN A 238 3.71 -0.92 -15.18
N LYS A 239 3.17 -0.94 -16.40
CA LYS A 239 2.15 -1.91 -16.80
C LYS A 239 2.72 -3.32 -16.84
N ASP A 240 3.93 -3.47 -17.39
CA ASP A 240 4.62 -4.75 -17.46
C ASP A 240 5.04 -5.25 -16.08
N PHE A 241 5.39 -4.34 -15.17
CA PHE A 241 5.65 -4.63 -13.75
C PHE A 241 4.42 -5.20 -13.04
N GLU A 242 3.27 -4.50 -13.11
CA GLU A 242 2.02 -5.00 -12.52
C GLU A 242 1.62 -6.35 -13.13
N LYS A 243 1.78 -6.49 -14.45
CA LYS A 243 1.50 -7.74 -15.16
C LYS A 243 2.42 -8.87 -14.66
N CYS A 244 3.72 -8.62 -14.55
CA CYS A 244 4.69 -9.59 -14.06
C CYS A 244 4.30 -10.11 -12.69
N MET A 245 3.96 -9.23 -11.74
CA MET A 245 3.53 -9.66 -10.40
C MET A 245 2.24 -10.48 -10.43
N LYS A 246 1.26 -10.10 -11.26
CA LYS A 246 0.04 -10.89 -11.44
C LYS A 246 0.32 -12.26 -12.05
N ASP A 247 1.30 -12.36 -12.93
CA ASP A 247 1.75 -13.64 -13.49
C ASP A 247 2.40 -14.49 -12.39
N VAL A 248 3.28 -13.92 -11.55
CA VAL A 248 3.82 -14.60 -10.35
C VAL A 248 2.69 -15.11 -9.45
N CYS A 249 1.65 -14.31 -9.22
CA CYS A 249 0.48 -14.75 -8.46
C CYS A 249 -0.24 -15.93 -9.11
N ARG A 250 -0.43 -15.89 -10.43
CA ARG A 250 -1.15 -16.93 -11.19
C ARG A 250 -0.37 -18.24 -11.24
N ASP A 251 0.94 -18.15 -11.41
CA ASP A 251 1.81 -19.28 -11.69
C ASP A 251 2.39 -19.90 -10.41
N GLY A 252 2.27 -19.21 -9.28
CA GLY A 252 2.61 -19.73 -7.95
C GLY A 252 1.61 -20.77 -7.45
N ASP A 253 2.10 -21.76 -6.69
CA ASP A 253 1.29 -22.77 -5.99
C ASP A 253 0.61 -22.15 -4.75
N LEU A 254 -0.35 -21.27 -5.01
CA LEU A 254 -1.13 -20.54 -4.01
C LEU A 254 -2.56 -21.06 -4.00
N ASP A 255 -3.12 -21.25 -2.81
CA ASP A 255 -4.56 -21.47 -2.68
C ASP A 255 -5.35 -20.25 -3.18
N PHE A 256 -6.66 -20.41 -3.36
CA PHE A 256 -7.53 -19.37 -3.91
C PHE A 256 -7.45 -18.03 -3.15
N GLN A 257 -7.32 -18.07 -1.82
CA GLN A 257 -7.33 -16.88 -0.98
C GLN A 257 -5.97 -16.18 -1.02
N ALA A 258 -4.87 -16.94 -0.92
CA ALA A 258 -3.51 -16.44 -1.10
C ALA A 258 -3.30 -15.87 -2.52
N ASN A 259 -3.86 -16.50 -3.55
CA ASN A 259 -3.84 -16.00 -4.92
C ASN A 259 -4.56 -14.65 -5.05
N ARG A 260 -5.71 -14.48 -4.40
CA ARG A 260 -6.46 -13.21 -4.37
C ARG A 260 -5.67 -12.12 -3.64
N ALA A 261 -5.13 -12.41 -2.46
CA ALA A 261 -4.27 -11.50 -1.70
C ALA A 261 -3.05 -11.06 -2.52
N CYS A 262 -2.39 -12.01 -3.18
CA CYS A 262 -1.26 -11.74 -4.09
C CYS A 262 -1.64 -10.78 -5.21
N LYS A 263 -2.76 -11.02 -5.92
CA LYS A 263 -3.21 -10.15 -7.02
C LYS A 263 -3.54 -8.74 -6.56
N ILE A 264 -4.07 -8.59 -5.34
CA ILE A 264 -4.33 -7.29 -4.73
C ILE A 264 -3.00 -6.57 -4.46
N ALA A 265 -2.02 -7.25 -3.87
CA ALA A 265 -0.69 -6.69 -3.68
C ALA A 265 -0.03 -6.27 -4.98
N ALA A 266 -0.01 -7.15 -5.99
CA ALA A 266 0.49 -6.84 -7.32
C ALA A 266 -0.09 -5.53 -7.88
N LYS A 267 -1.40 -5.34 -7.69
CA LYS A 267 -2.10 -4.11 -8.12
C LYS A 267 -1.70 -2.89 -7.29
N ILE A 268 -1.44 -3.05 -6.01
CA ILE A 268 -0.96 -1.97 -5.13
C ILE A 268 0.44 -1.52 -5.55
N TYR A 269 1.38 -2.46 -5.73
CA TYR A 269 2.71 -2.16 -6.25
C TYR A 269 2.64 -1.49 -7.62
N GLY A 270 1.87 -2.06 -8.55
CA GLY A 270 1.66 -1.51 -9.89
C GLY A 270 1.14 -0.08 -9.88
N ARG A 271 0.41 0.34 -8.85
CA ARG A 271 -0.06 1.72 -8.68
C ARG A 271 0.92 2.61 -7.97
N ALA A 272 1.65 2.07 -7.00
CA ALA A 272 2.67 2.82 -6.28
C ALA A 272 3.68 3.42 -7.27
N VAL A 273 4.13 2.62 -8.25
CA VAL A 273 5.11 3.04 -9.27
C VAL A 273 4.56 4.02 -10.31
N GLN A 274 3.25 4.27 -10.36
CA GLN A 274 2.64 5.23 -11.30
C GLN A 274 2.65 6.67 -10.78
N LYS A 275 3.15 6.91 -9.56
CA LYS A 275 3.16 8.25 -8.96
C LYS A 275 4.25 9.15 -9.57
N GLN A 276 4.13 10.46 -9.31
CA GLN A 276 5.01 11.47 -9.88
C GLN A 276 6.47 11.32 -9.41
N GLU A 277 6.68 10.82 -8.18
CA GLU A 277 8.01 10.54 -7.63
C GLU A 277 8.73 9.48 -8.46
N TRP A 278 8.02 8.42 -8.84
CA TRP A 278 8.56 7.36 -9.69
C TRP A 278 8.74 7.78 -11.14
N LYS A 279 7.97 8.75 -11.62
CA LYS A 279 8.23 9.38 -12.92
C LYS A 279 9.56 10.11 -12.92
N LYS A 280 9.92 10.81 -11.83
CA LYS A 280 11.26 11.42 -11.70
C LYS A 280 12.35 10.36 -11.69
N ALA A 281 12.16 9.27 -10.94
CA ALA A 281 13.09 8.15 -10.93
C ALA A 281 13.28 7.53 -12.33
N PHE A 282 12.20 7.33 -13.08
CA PHE A 282 12.25 6.87 -14.48
C PHE A 282 13.06 7.82 -15.38
N LEU A 283 12.84 9.13 -15.27
CA LEU A 283 13.58 10.12 -16.06
C LEU A 283 15.05 10.18 -15.65
N GLY A 284 15.33 10.14 -14.34
CA GLY A 284 16.69 10.13 -13.79
C GLY A 284 17.51 8.91 -14.22
N ALA A 285 16.94 7.70 -14.09
CA ALA A 285 17.58 6.47 -14.57
C ALA A 285 17.88 6.51 -16.08
N GLY A 286 17.04 7.21 -16.84
CA GLY A 286 17.29 7.46 -18.25
C GLY A 286 18.35 8.49 -18.55
N ASN A 287 18.51 9.51 -17.70
CA ASN A 287 19.50 10.55 -17.93
C ASN A 287 20.93 9.99 -17.91
N GLU A 288 21.21 8.93 -17.14
CA GLU A 288 22.56 8.35 -17.11
C GLU A 288 22.92 7.61 -18.40
N ARG A 289 21.93 7.12 -19.14
CA ARG A 289 22.11 6.23 -20.29
C ARG A 289 21.68 6.81 -21.63
N CYS A 290 20.78 7.77 -21.64
CA CYS A 290 20.11 8.23 -22.85
C CYS A 290 20.38 9.72 -23.09
N ASN A 291 20.48 10.06 -24.37
CA ASN A 291 20.46 11.43 -24.87
C ASN A 291 19.22 11.66 -25.71
N CYS A 292 18.74 12.90 -25.70
CA CYS A 292 17.74 13.37 -26.63
C CYS A 292 18.44 14.18 -27.71
N CYS A 293 18.35 13.70 -28.95
CA CYS A 293 19.04 14.26 -30.09
C CYS A 293 18.05 14.91 -31.06
N LYS A 294 18.42 16.06 -31.61
CA LYS A 294 17.68 16.72 -32.67
C LYS A 294 18.64 17.44 -33.60
N ASP A 295 18.46 17.27 -34.90
CA ASP A 295 19.30 17.90 -35.93
C ASP A 295 20.81 17.61 -35.75
N GLY A 296 21.14 16.44 -35.19
CA GLY A 296 22.52 15.99 -34.93
C GLY A 296 23.12 16.46 -33.60
N GLU A 297 22.43 17.31 -32.83
CA GLU A 297 22.85 17.75 -31.50
C GLU A 297 22.16 16.92 -30.42
N CYS A 298 22.92 16.38 -29.48
CA CYS A 298 22.44 15.52 -28.40
C CYS A 298 22.63 16.19 -27.05
N LYS A 299 21.57 16.19 -26.22
CA LYS A 299 21.61 16.73 -24.86
C LYS A 299 21.08 15.72 -23.85
N ALA A 300 21.58 15.86 -22.63
CA ALA A 300 21.05 15.20 -21.45
C ALA A 300 19.65 15.75 -21.12
N TRP A 301 18.85 14.96 -20.42
CA TRP A 301 17.46 15.29 -20.08
C TRP A 301 17.27 15.11 -18.57
N ASP A 302 16.91 16.18 -17.88
CA ASP A 302 16.86 16.20 -16.43
C ASP A 302 15.68 15.38 -15.86
N GLU A 303 15.70 15.15 -14.55
CA GLU A 303 14.65 14.42 -13.82
C GLU A 303 13.28 15.12 -13.82
N HIS A 304 13.22 16.39 -14.25
CA HIS A 304 12.00 17.20 -14.32
C HIS A 304 11.36 17.19 -15.70
N GLY A 305 12.05 16.65 -16.70
CA GLY A 305 11.57 16.66 -18.07
C GLY A 305 12.01 17.89 -18.85
N ASN A 306 13.22 18.39 -18.65
CA ASN A 306 13.81 19.48 -19.42
C ASN A 306 15.16 19.09 -20.04
N LEU A 307 15.54 19.73 -21.15
CA LEU A 307 16.89 19.57 -21.72
C LEU A 307 17.88 20.27 -20.80
N GLU A 308 18.95 19.57 -20.43
CA GLU A 308 20.09 20.20 -19.79
C GLU A 308 20.76 21.15 -20.81
N ASN A 309 21.12 22.34 -20.36
CA ASN A 309 21.66 23.38 -21.24
C ASN A 309 23.06 23.06 -21.73
#